data_AF-A0A3D1LAC6-F1
#
_entry.id   AF-A0A3D1LAC6-F1
#
_cell.length_a   1.000
_cell.length_b   1.000
_cell.length_c   1.000
_cell.angle_alpha   90.00
_cell.angle_beta   90.00
_cell.angle_gamma   90.00
#
_symmetry.space_group_name_H-M   'P 1'
#
loop_
_entity.id
_entity.type
_entity.pdbx_description
1 polymer ?
#
loop_
_entity_poly.entity_id
_entity_poly.type
_entity_poly.pdbx_seq_one_letter_code
_entity_poly.pdbx_strand_id
1 'polypeptide(L)'
;GWAIAYYQWFSGRKFSDIFKVLSFEDLLQMYAPLHEADISKFADIADAKVRAYFTDTNLKRIRTTYGCTQAELAKRSGVSLRSIQMYEQHNKDINKASAETVLSLAKVLGCTMEDLLEK
;
A
#
# COMPACT_ATOMS: atom_id res chain seq x y z
N GLY A 1 12.24 13.29 -12.02
CA GLY A 1 10.86 13.52 -12.48
C GLY A 1 10.31 12.31 -13.21
N TRP A 2 10.77 12.05 -14.45
CA TRP A 2 10.25 10.98 -15.30
C TRP A 2 10.40 9.56 -14.71
N ALA A 3 11.53 9.23 -14.07
CA ALA A 3 11.73 7.90 -13.47
C ALA A 3 10.69 7.57 -12.38
N ILE A 4 10.29 8.57 -11.59
CA ILE A 4 9.26 8.41 -10.55
C ILE A 4 7.89 8.23 -11.20
N ALA A 5 7.60 8.99 -12.27
CA ALA A 5 6.37 8.80 -13.04
C ALA A 5 6.29 7.41 -13.67
N TYR A 6 7.41 6.89 -14.19
CA TYR A 6 7.50 5.51 -14.67
C TYR A 6 7.20 4.52 -13.56
N TYR A 7 7.84 4.64 -12.40
CA TYR A 7 7.59 3.74 -11.27
C TYR A 7 6.16 3.84 -10.73
N GLN A 8 5.57 5.04 -10.73
CA GLN A 8 4.18 5.26 -10.37
C GLN A 8 3.23 4.51 -11.31
N TRP A 9 3.45 4.59 -12.62
CA TRP A 9 2.69 3.84 -13.62
C TRP A 9 2.89 2.33 -13.46
N PHE A 10 4.14 1.88 -13.32
CA PHE A 10 4.50 0.46 -13.17
C PHE A 10 3.89 -0.18 -11.93
N SER A 11 4.03 0.46 -10.77
CA SER A 11 3.55 -0.07 -9.48
C SER A 11 2.08 0.23 -9.21
N GLY A 12 1.48 1.16 -9.95
CA GLY A 12 0.15 1.70 -9.69
C GLY A 12 0.03 2.44 -8.35
N ARG A 13 1.11 2.66 -7.59
CA ARG A 13 1.09 3.31 -6.26
C ARG A 13 0.78 4.80 -6.39
N LYS A 14 0.27 5.43 -5.32
CA LYS A 14 0.10 6.88 -5.28
C LYS A 14 1.47 7.54 -5.11
N PHE A 15 1.70 8.69 -5.74
CA PHE A 15 2.91 9.48 -5.50
C PHE A 15 3.13 9.76 -4.01
N SER A 16 2.06 10.03 -3.25
CA SER A 16 2.12 10.24 -1.82
C SER A 16 2.69 9.05 -1.03
N ASP A 17 2.46 7.81 -1.48
CA ASP A 17 3.04 6.63 -0.83
C ASP A 17 4.48 6.40 -1.28
N ILE A 18 4.82 6.70 -2.54
CA ILE A 18 6.19 6.63 -3.05
C ILE A 18 7.09 7.62 -2.30
N PHE A 19 6.65 8.86 -2.13
CA PHE A 19 7.43 9.91 -1.46
C PHE A 19 7.53 9.76 0.07
N LYS A 20 6.73 8.88 0.69
CA LYS A 20 6.96 8.47 2.09
C LYS A 20 8.22 7.61 2.26
N VAL A 21 8.64 6.95 1.18
CA VAL A 21 9.76 6.00 1.17
C VAL A 21 10.99 6.60 0.48
N LEU A 22 10.79 7.26 -0.66
CA LEU A 22 11.87 7.82 -1.45
C LEU A 22 11.96 9.32 -1.21
N SER A 23 12.93 9.71 -0.39
CA SER A 23 13.27 11.11 -0.21
C SER A 23 13.92 11.70 -1.47
N PHE A 24 14.02 13.02 -1.56
CA PHE A 24 14.74 13.67 -2.66
C PHE A 24 16.22 13.23 -2.69
N GLU A 25 16.83 13.03 -1.53
CA GLU A 25 18.22 12.56 -1.42
C GLU A 25 18.38 11.13 -1.95
N ASP A 26 17.47 10.22 -1.61
CA ASP A 26 17.44 8.85 -2.16
C ASP A 26 17.41 8.89 -3.70
N LEU A 27 16.58 9.76 -4.26
CA LEU A 27 16.41 9.89 -5.70
C LEU A 27 17.66 10.45 -6.39
N LEU A 28 18.36 11.39 -5.76
CA LEU A 28 19.64 11.89 -6.25
C LEU A 28 20.73 10.82 -6.21
N GLN A 29 20.81 10.05 -5.12
CA GLN A 29 21.78 8.95 -4.98
C GLN A 29 21.52 7.83 -6.00
N MET A 30 20.26 7.56 -6.32
CA MET A 30 19.87 6.59 -7.35
C MET A 30 20.11 7.11 -8.78
N TYR A 31 20.15 8.42 -9.00
CA TYR A 31 20.31 9.00 -10.33
C TYR A 31 21.70 8.70 -10.94
N ALA A 32 22.78 8.99 -10.22
CA ALA A 32 24.14 8.76 -10.73
C ALA A 32 24.39 7.33 -11.25
N PRO A 33 24.03 6.24 -10.55
CA PRO A 33 24.23 4.87 -11.04
C PRO A 33 23.21 4.40 -12.09
N LEU A 34 22.03 5.03 -12.19
CA LEU A 34 20.91 4.48 -12.98
C LEU A 34 20.47 5.36 -14.15
N HIS A 35 20.95 6.60 -14.28
CA HIS A 35 20.49 7.50 -15.34
C HIS A 35 20.81 7.03 -16.76
N GLU A 36 21.84 6.19 -16.93
CA GLU A 36 22.17 5.51 -18.20
C GLU A 36 21.65 4.06 -18.26
N ALA A 37 21.13 3.53 -17.15
CA ALA A 37 20.65 2.16 -17.08
C ALA A 37 19.21 2.05 -17.60
N ASP A 38 18.79 0.81 -17.89
CA ASP A 38 17.39 0.54 -18.19
C ASP A 38 16.50 0.95 -17.00
N ILE A 39 15.41 1.64 -17.31
CA ILE A 39 14.50 2.21 -16.32
C ILE A 39 13.88 1.15 -15.40
N SER A 40 13.77 -0.10 -15.85
CA SER A 40 13.32 -1.22 -15.01
C SER A 40 14.18 -1.39 -13.76
N LYS A 41 15.51 -1.14 -13.82
CA LYS A 41 16.38 -1.24 -12.64
C LYS A 41 16.03 -0.21 -11.57
N PHE A 42 15.66 1.00 -11.99
CA PHE A 42 15.15 2.00 -11.06
C PHE A 42 13.85 1.52 -10.41
N ALA A 43 12.93 0.96 -11.20
CA ALA A 43 11.67 0.44 -10.69
C ALA A 43 11.89 -0.72 -9.69
N ASP A 44 12.80 -1.65 -9.98
CA ASP A 44 13.12 -2.77 -9.09
C ASP A 44 13.65 -2.30 -7.73
N ILE A 45 14.59 -1.35 -7.72
CA ILE A 45 15.17 -0.79 -6.49
C ILE A 45 14.11 0.00 -5.72
N ALA A 46 13.31 0.82 -6.42
CA ALA A 46 12.22 1.58 -5.81
C ALA A 46 11.17 0.64 -5.19
N ASP A 47 10.80 -0.44 -5.87
CA ASP A 47 9.84 -1.44 -5.41
C ASP A 47 10.37 -2.22 -4.20
N ALA A 48 11.64 -2.60 -4.21
CA ALA A 48 12.29 -3.22 -3.06
C ALA A 48 12.28 -2.30 -1.83
N LYS A 49 12.63 -1.01 -1.99
CA LYS A 49 12.56 -0.03 -0.89
C LYS A 49 11.14 0.14 -0.36
N VAL A 50 10.15 0.24 -1.25
CA VAL A 50 8.74 0.42 -0.86
C VAL A 50 8.18 -0.80 -0.13
N ARG A 51 8.46 -2.02 -0.60
CA ARG A 51 8.07 -3.25 0.10
C ARG A 51 8.72 -3.39 1.47
N ALA A 52 9.98 -2.99 1.60
CA ALA A 52 10.67 -3.01 2.89
C ALA A 52 10.10 -1.99 3.89
N TYR A 53 9.57 -0.86 3.40
CA TYR A 53 8.97 0.17 4.24
C TYR A 53 7.55 -0.20 4.70
N PHE A 54 6.71 -0.72 3.81
CA PHE A 54 5.34 -1.14 4.13
C PHE A 54 5.29 -2.63 4.47
N THR A 55 5.69 -2.98 5.69
CA THR A 55 5.62 -4.35 6.21
C THR A 55 4.21 -4.78 6.61
N ASP A 56 3.37 -3.81 7.00
CA ASP A 56 1.96 -4.02 7.31
C ASP A 56 1.10 -3.93 6.05
N THR A 57 0.03 -4.74 6.00
CA THR A 57 -1.04 -4.57 5.00
C THR A 57 -1.60 -3.15 4.96
N ASN A 58 -2.11 -2.77 3.79
CA ASN A 58 -2.83 -1.52 3.61
C ASN A 58 -4.01 -1.39 4.57
N LEU A 59 -4.76 -2.48 4.78
CA LEU A 59 -5.86 -2.51 5.75
C LEU A 59 -5.39 -2.13 7.16
N LYS A 60 -4.32 -2.77 7.66
CA LYS A 60 -3.80 -2.49 9.01
C LYS A 60 -3.31 -1.05 9.12
N ARG A 61 -2.55 -0.57 8.13
CA ARG A 61 -2.00 0.80 8.09
C ARG A 61 -3.10 1.86 8.08
N ILE A 62 -4.14 1.68 7.26
CA ILE A 62 -5.26 2.61 7.17
C ILE A 62 -6.08 2.56 8.46
N ARG A 63 -6.35 1.38 9.01
CA ARG A 63 -7.07 1.22 10.28
C ARG A 63 -6.35 1.92 11.43
N THR A 64 -5.04 1.74 11.58
CA THR A 64 -4.27 2.38 12.65
C THR A 64 -4.21 3.89 12.48
N THR A 65 -4.10 4.38 11.24
CA THR A 65 -4.17 5.82 10.93
C THR A 65 -5.54 6.42 11.25
N TYR A 66 -6.62 5.68 10.95
CA TYR A 66 -7.99 6.05 11.32
C TYR A 66 -8.21 6.06 12.85
N GLY A 67 -7.39 5.31 13.60
CA GLY A 67 -7.41 5.31 15.07
C GLY A 67 -8.44 4.36 15.69
N CYS A 68 -8.86 3.28 15.00
CA CYS A 68 -9.79 2.30 15.55
C CYS A 68 -9.15 0.92 15.76
N THR A 69 -9.73 0.12 16.67
CA THR A 69 -9.29 -1.26 16.92
C THR A 69 -9.87 -2.22 15.88
N GLN A 70 -9.30 -3.43 15.77
CA GLN A 70 -9.87 -4.47 14.90
C GLN A 70 -11.32 -4.82 15.29
N ALA A 71 -11.62 -4.85 16.59
CA ALA A 71 -12.96 -5.12 17.11
C ALA A 71 -13.96 -4.00 16.75
N GLU A 72 -13.52 -2.74 16.81
CA GLU A 72 -14.35 -1.61 16.42
C GLU A 72 -14.61 -1.60 14.91
N LEU A 73 -13.58 -1.87 14.09
CA LEU A 73 -13.75 -2.01 12.64
C LEU A 73 -14.71 -3.15 12.30
N ALA A 74 -14.58 -4.31 12.97
CA ALA A 74 -15.48 -5.45 12.80
C ALA A 74 -16.94 -5.06 13.07
N LYS A 75 -17.18 -4.41 14.21
CA LYS A 75 -18.51 -3.97 14.63
C LYS A 75 -19.15 -2.99 13.64
N ARG A 76 -18.37 -2.01 13.15
CA ARG A 76 -18.88 -0.97 12.23
C ARG A 76 -19.07 -1.46 10.79
N SER A 77 -18.18 -2.35 10.31
CA SER A 77 -18.21 -2.83 8.93
C SER A 77 -19.11 -4.05 8.72
N GLY A 78 -19.49 -4.75 9.79
CA GLY A 78 -20.19 -6.04 9.72
C GLY A 78 -19.29 -7.21 9.29
N VAL A 79 -17.99 -6.97 9.05
CA VAL A 79 -17.01 -8.00 8.75
C VAL A 79 -16.56 -8.67 10.04
N SER A 80 -16.45 -10.01 10.06
CA SER A 80 -16.03 -10.72 11.26
C SER A 80 -14.63 -10.28 11.73
N LEU A 81 -14.43 -10.18 13.05
CA LEU A 81 -13.12 -9.87 13.64
C LEU A 81 -12.03 -10.83 13.13
N ARG A 82 -12.36 -12.11 13.00
CA ARG A 82 -11.44 -13.13 12.47
C ARG A 82 -11.04 -12.84 11.02
N SER A 83 -11.96 -12.40 10.17
CA SER A 83 -11.61 -12.03 8.79
C SER A 83 -10.64 -10.85 8.77
N ILE A 84 -10.90 -9.80 9.55
CA ILE A 84 -10.01 -8.64 9.65
C ILE A 84 -8.62 -9.06 10.11
N GLN A 85 -8.52 -9.87 11.17
CA GLN A 85 -7.25 -10.40 11.65
C GLN A 85 -6.50 -11.18 10.57
N MET A 86 -7.21 -12.06 9.84
CA MET A 86 -6.59 -12.86 8.79
C MET A 86 -6.08 -12.00 7.63
N TYR A 87 -6.82 -10.94 7.24
CA TYR A 87 -6.34 -9.98 6.25
C TYR A 87 -5.10 -9.24 6.77
N GLU A 88 -5.16 -8.66 7.97
CA GLU A 88 -4.05 -7.87 8.52
C GLU A 88 -2.76 -8.66 8.77
N GLN A 89 -2.85 -9.98 8.94
CA GLN A 89 -1.73 -10.90 9.15
C GLN A 89 -1.25 -11.59 7.87
N HIS A 90 -1.71 -11.17 6.68
CA HIS A 90 -1.41 -11.81 5.39
C HIS A 90 -1.84 -13.29 5.28
N ASN A 91 -2.67 -13.79 6.20
CA ASN A 91 -3.21 -15.16 6.16
C ASN A 91 -4.36 -15.30 5.16
N LYS A 92 -5.01 -14.19 4.81
CA LYS A 92 -5.96 -14.11 3.69
C LYS A 92 -5.59 -12.96 2.78
N ASP A 93 -5.66 -13.23 1.49
CA ASP A 93 -5.50 -12.21 0.46
C ASP A 93 -6.76 -11.34 0.38
N ILE A 94 -6.63 -10.06 0.75
CA ILE A 94 -7.72 -9.09 0.67
C ILE A 94 -8.12 -8.80 -0.78
N ASN A 95 -7.23 -9.02 -1.75
CA ASN A 95 -7.53 -8.88 -3.17
C ASN A 95 -8.53 -9.94 -3.66
N LYS A 96 -8.72 -11.00 -2.88
CA LYS A 96 -9.71 -12.07 -3.11
C LYS A 96 -10.93 -11.97 -2.20
N ALA A 97 -11.02 -10.94 -1.37
CA ALA A 97 -12.23 -10.69 -0.58
C ALA A 97 -13.40 -10.32 -1.50
N SER A 98 -14.63 -10.58 -1.06
CA SER A 98 -15.79 -10.14 -1.84
C SER A 98 -15.79 -8.62 -1.96
N ALA A 99 -16.24 -8.09 -3.11
CA ALA A 99 -16.34 -6.65 -3.33
C ALA A 99 -17.15 -5.96 -2.22
N GLU A 100 -18.21 -6.62 -1.71
CA GLU A 100 -19.00 -6.15 -0.57
C GLU A 100 -18.17 -6.02 0.72
N THR A 101 -17.31 -7.00 1.02
CA THR A 101 -16.42 -6.95 2.19
C THR A 101 -15.47 -5.76 2.10
N VAL A 102 -14.81 -5.58 0.95
CA VAL A 102 -13.85 -4.49 0.73
C VAL A 102 -14.56 -3.14 0.76
N LEU A 103 -15.74 -3.04 0.15
CA LEU A 103 -16.56 -1.82 0.17
C LEU A 103 -17.01 -1.44 1.58
N SER A 104 -17.45 -2.41 2.39
CA SER A 104 -17.86 -2.17 3.79
C SER A 104 -16.71 -1.70 4.66
N LEU A 105 -15.51 -2.27 4.49
CA LEU A 105 -14.31 -1.80 5.19
C LEU A 105 -13.93 -0.38 4.75
N ALA A 106 -13.93 -0.12 3.43
CA ALA A 106 -13.55 1.17 2.86
C ALA A 106 -14.46 2.31 3.33
N LYS A 107 -15.78 2.07 3.37
CA LYS A 107 -16.78 3.03 3.88
C LYS A 107 -16.53 3.43 5.33
N VAL A 108 -16.20 2.46 6.20
CA VAL A 108 -15.93 2.75 7.63
C VAL A 108 -14.63 3.52 7.80
N LEU A 109 -13.60 3.17 7.02
CA LEU A 109 -12.27 3.79 7.11
C LEU A 109 -12.15 5.11 6.34
N GLY A 110 -13.17 5.51 5.59
CA GLY A 110 -13.16 6.74 4.81
C GLY A 110 -12.15 6.73 3.66
N CYS A 111 -11.88 5.57 3.07
CA CYS A 111 -10.97 5.39 1.95
C CYS A 111 -11.67 4.77 0.74
N THR A 112 -10.98 4.65 -0.39
CA THR A 112 -11.51 3.91 -1.54
C THR A 112 -11.23 2.41 -1.41
N MET A 113 -11.84 1.58 -2.26
CA MET A 113 -11.58 0.14 -2.25
C MET A 113 -10.13 -0.15 -2.67
N GLU A 114 -9.62 0.58 -3.65
CA GLU A 114 -8.27 0.48 -4.20
C GLU A 114 -7.20 0.76 -3.15
N ASP A 115 -7.52 1.59 -2.16
CA ASP A 115 -6.62 1.88 -1.04
C ASP A 115 -6.41 0.68 -0.12
N LEU A 116 -7.36 -0.27 -0.08
CA LEU A 116 -7.27 -1.47 0.75
C LEU A 116 -6.59 -2.65 0.05
N LEU A 117 -6.46 -2.61 -1.28
CA LEU A 117 -5.86 -3.70 -2.06
C LEU A 117 -4.34 -3.69 -1.96
N GLU A 118 -3.73 -4.87 -1.99
CA GLU A 118 -2.27 -5.03 -1.98
C GLU A 118 -1.70 -5.01 -3.41
N LYS A 119 -0.47 -4.49 -3.54
CA LYS A 119 0.26 -4.29 -4.81
C LYS A 119 1.64 -4.93 -4.76
#